data_AF-A0AAJ6N9K9-F1
#
_entry.id   AF-A0AAJ6N9K9-F1
#
_cell.length_a   1.000
_cell.length_b   1.000
_cell.length_c   1.000
_cell.angle_alpha   90.00
_cell.angle_beta   90.00
_cell.angle_gamma   90.00
#
_symmetry.space_group_name_H-M   'P 1'
#
loop_
_entity.id
_entity.type
_entity.pdbx_description
1 polymer ?
#
loop_
_entity_poly.entity_id
_entity_poly.type
_entity_poly.pdbx_seq_one_letter_code
_entity_poly.pdbx_strand_id
1 'polypeptide(L)'
;MKNYTNRKEYIDKLLSYKDKDLIKVVSGLRRSGKSTLLELYREQLLKCGTGKRQIQFYNFELPENFVGKSWDDIYFDIKKKLQADKRNYIFLDEVQNIPSFEKLVDGLFATKNVDVYITGSNAFLLSSELATLLSGRYVEISILPFSFNEYLIARNIDTNNKYLNYEALFFDYVNETSLPKGVEL
;
A
#
# COMPACT_ATOMS: atom_id res chain seq x y z
N MET A 1 -10.69 10.58 15.41
CA MET A 1 -9.65 10.36 14.38
C MET A 1 -8.78 9.20 14.86
N LYS A 2 -8.59 8.15 14.05
CA LYS A 2 -7.62 7.09 14.39
C LYS A 2 -6.21 7.71 14.32
N ASN A 3 -5.48 7.72 15.43
CA ASN A 3 -4.09 8.18 15.47
C ASN A 3 -3.20 7.11 14.83
N TYR A 4 -3.08 7.13 13.51
CA TYR A 4 -2.09 6.32 12.82
C TYR A 4 -0.70 6.92 13.07
N THR A 5 0.26 6.12 13.54
CA THR A 5 1.66 6.54 13.57
C THR A 5 2.07 6.92 12.15
N ASN A 6 2.36 8.19 11.94
CA ASN A 6 2.61 8.73 10.61
C ASN A 6 3.93 8.14 10.11
N ARG A 7 3.82 7.15 9.22
CA ARG A 7 4.91 6.47 8.52
C ARG A 7 5.57 7.41 7.50
N LYS A 8 6.05 8.54 8.01
CA LYS A 8 6.41 9.74 7.27
C LYS A 8 7.44 9.42 6.20
N GLU A 9 8.46 8.63 6.51
CA GLU A 9 9.50 8.26 5.55
C GLU A 9 8.92 7.58 4.30
N TYR A 10 7.98 6.66 4.46
CA TYR A 10 7.35 5.95 3.34
C TYR A 10 6.38 6.86 2.57
N ILE A 11 5.66 7.74 3.26
CA ILE A 11 4.81 8.75 2.64
C ILE A 11 5.66 9.74 1.82
N ASP A 12 6.77 10.22 2.38
CA ASP A 12 7.69 11.13 1.71
C ASP A 12 8.31 10.47 0.46
N LYS A 13 8.65 9.17 0.55
CA LYS A 13 9.06 8.36 -0.62
C LYS A 13 7.95 8.33 -1.68
N LEU A 14 6.71 7.98 -1.31
CA LEU A 14 5.58 7.96 -2.25
C LEU A 14 5.37 9.34 -2.91
N LEU A 15 5.41 10.42 -2.13
CA LEU A 15 5.31 11.79 -2.62
C LEU A 15 6.46 12.14 -3.60
N SER A 16 7.68 11.68 -3.32
CA SER A 16 8.83 11.93 -4.20
C SER A 16 8.72 11.24 -5.56
N TYR A 17 7.94 10.17 -5.67
CA TYR A 17 7.67 9.44 -6.92
C TYR A 17 6.31 9.79 -7.55
N LYS A 18 5.51 10.61 -6.89
CA LYS A 18 4.24 11.10 -7.39
C LYS A 18 4.41 11.70 -8.78
N ASP A 19 3.51 11.34 -9.69
CA ASP A 19 3.48 11.79 -11.08
C ASP A 19 4.69 11.41 -11.95
N LYS A 20 5.69 10.71 -11.41
CA LYS A 20 6.78 10.16 -12.23
C LYS A 20 6.28 8.96 -13.04
N ASP A 21 6.93 8.74 -14.17
CA ASP A 21 6.65 7.64 -15.12
C ASP A 21 7.19 6.30 -14.60
N LEU A 22 6.74 5.93 -13.41
CA LEU A 22 7.10 4.71 -12.69
C LEU A 22 5.86 4.17 -11.97
N ILE A 23 5.69 2.85 -11.98
CA ILE A 23 4.72 2.14 -11.15
C ILE A 23 5.27 2.09 -9.72
N LYS A 24 4.46 2.49 -8.73
CA LYS A 24 4.89 2.50 -7.32
C LYS A 24 4.46 1.17 -6.70
N VAL A 25 5.42 0.31 -6.41
CA VAL A 25 5.16 -1.00 -5.81
C VAL A 25 5.46 -0.92 -4.33
N VAL A 26 4.42 -1.01 -3.50
CA VAL A 26 4.56 -1.11 -2.05
C VAL A 26 4.61 -2.58 -1.67
N SER A 27 5.80 -3.06 -1.34
CA SER A 27 6.06 -4.45 -0.99
C SER A 27 6.35 -4.59 0.50
N GLY A 28 6.23 -5.81 1.04
CA GLY A 28 6.57 -6.09 2.43
C GLY A 28 5.77 -7.25 3.01
N LEU A 29 6.21 -7.75 4.17
CA LEU A 29 5.62 -8.92 4.83
C LEU A 29 4.10 -8.76 5.10
N ARG A 30 3.39 -9.87 5.26
CA ARG A 30 1.99 -9.82 5.73
C ARG A 30 1.92 -9.07 7.07
N ARG A 31 0.88 -8.24 7.25
CA ARG A 31 0.68 -7.36 8.43
C ARG A 31 1.69 -6.21 8.58
N SER A 32 2.54 -5.93 7.59
CA SER A 32 3.42 -4.77 7.59
C SER A 32 2.71 -3.42 7.40
N GLY A 33 1.40 -3.38 7.16
CA GLY A 33 0.62 -2.13 7.05
C GLY A 33 0.63 -1.47 5.67
N LYS A 34 0.80 -2.24 4.58
CA LYS A 34 0.80 -1.74 3.19
C LYS A 34 -0.49 -1.02 2.80
N SER A 35 -1.63 -1.67 3.00
CA SER A 35 -2.95 -1.09 2.72
C SER A 35 -3.16 0.19 3.51
N THR A 36 -2.76 0.20 4.80
CA THR A 36 -2.84 1.39 5.66
C THR A 36 -1.94 2.52 5.15
N LEU A 37 -0.74 2.22 4.64
CA LEU A 37 0.15 3.22 4.04
C LEU A 37 -0.48 3.86 2.80
N LEU A 38 -1.07 3.06 1.89
CA LEU A 38 -1.76 3.60 0.72
C LEU A 38 -2.98 4.45 1.10
N GLU A 39 -3.72 4.03 2.12
CA GLU A 39 -4.84 4.80 2.68
C GLU A 39 -4.38 6.15 3.25
N LEU A 40 -3.30 6.17 4.02
CA LEU A 40 -2.70 7.42 4.51
C LEU A 40 -2.22 8.30 3.37
N TYR A 41 -1.60 7.72 2.34
CA TYR A 41 -1.15 8.47 1.18
C TYR A 41 -2.32 9.05 0.38
N ARG A 42 -3.42 8.30 0.22
CA ARG A 42 -4.67 8.79 -0.35
C ARG A 42 -5.19 10.01 0.41
N GLU A 43 -5.21 9.96 1.74
CA GLU A 43 -5.61 11.11 2.56
C GLU A 43 -4.70 12.32 2.36
N GLN A 44 -3.39 12.11 2.21
CA GLN A 44 -2.45 13.18 1.89
C GLN A 44 -2.72 13.80 0.51
N LEU A 45 -3.00 12.98 -0.51
CA LEU A 45 -3.37 13.50 -1.85
C LEU A 45 -4.62 14.38 -1.80
N LEU A 46 -5.63 13.97 -1.03
CA LEU A 46 -6.84 14.76 -0.81
C LEU A 46 -6.54 16.09 -0.11
N LYS A 47 -5.68 16.08 0.92
CA LYS A 47 -5.23 17.30 1.62
C LYS A 47 -4.45 18.24 0.71
N CYS A 48 -3.69 17.70 -0.24
CA CYS A 48 -2.97 18.47 -1.26
C CYS A 48 -3.87 18.97 -2.42
N GLY A 49 -5.19 18.86 -2.31
CA GLY A 49 -6.15 19.40 -3.28
C GLY A 49 -6.52 18.44 -4.42
N THR A 50 -6.11 17.17 -4.36
CA THR A 50 -6.58 16.17 -5.34
C THR A 50 -8.07 15.91 -5.13
N GLY A 51 -8.87 15.97 -6.20
CA GLY A 51 -10.30 15.70 -6.10
C GLY A 51 -10.59 14.22 -5.83
N LYS A 52 -11.63 13.91 -5.04
CA LYS A 52 -12.05 12.53 -4.74
C LYS A 52 -12.29 11.69 -6.00
N ARG A 53 -12.83 12.28 -7.06
CA ARG A 53 -13.07 11.59 -8.36
C ARG A 53 -11.80 11.25 -9.14
N GLN A 54 -10.66 11.85 -8.79
CA GLN A 54 -9.36 11.53 -9.39
C GLN A 54 -8.70 10.33 -8.71
N ILE A 55 -9.25 9.84 -7.59
CA ILE A 55 -8.65 8.74 -6.84
C ILE A 55 -9.58 7.54 -6.89
N GLN A 56 -9.02 6.39 -7.27
CA GLN A 56 -9.72 5.12 -7.22
C GLN A 56 -8.87 4.14 -6.41
N PHE A 57 -9.52 3.40 -5.51
CA PHE A 57 -8.88 2.42 -4.63
C PHE A 57 -9.63 1.09 -4.71
N TYR A 58 -8.90 0.02 -4.99
CA TYR A 58 -9.43 -1.32 -5.14
C TYR A 58 -8.67 -2.27 -4.22
N ASN A 59 -9.39 -2.97 -3.35
CA ASN A 59 -8.82 -4.00 -2.50
C ASN A 59 -9.21 -5.39 -3.01
N PHE A 60 -8.26 -6.14 -3.53
CA PHE A 60 -8.51 -7.47 -4.10
C PHE A 60 -8.49 -8.59 -3.06
N GLU A 61 -8.46 -8.29 -1.77
CA GLU A 61 -8.93 -9.24 -0.74
C GLU A 61 -10.47 -9.29 -0.65
N LEU A 62 -11.15 -8.25 -1.14
CA LEU A 62 -12.60 -8.15 -1.12
C LEU A 62 -13.22 -8.80 -2.37
N PRO A 63 -14.00 -9.90 -2.25
CA PRO A 63 -14.54 -10.64 -3.38
C PRO A 63 -15.29 -9.79 -4.42
N GLU A 64 -16.03 -8.77 -3.98
CA GLU A 64 -16.80 -7.87 -4.85
C GLU A 64 -15.93 -7.11 -5.87
N ASN A 65 -14.62 -7.00 -5.63
CA ASN A 65 -13.71 -6.31 -6.52
C ASN A 65 -13.16 -7.20 -7.64
N PHE A 66 -13.23 -8.54 -7.52
CA PHE A 66 -12.58 -9.45 -8.48
C PHE A 66 -13.33 -10.74 -8.82
N VAL A 67 -14.24 -11.22 -7.98
CA VAL A 67 -14.95 -12.48 -8.25
C VAL A 67 -15.80 -12.35 -9.51
N GLY A 68 -15.58 -13.26 -10.46
CA GLY A 68 -16.27 -13.28 -11.75
C GLY A 68 -15.77 -12.22 -12.75
N LYS A 69 -14.67 -11.52 -12.45
CA LYS A 69 -14.05 -10.53 -13.35
C LYS A 69 -12.68 -11.00 -13.83
N SER A 70 -12.38 -10.78 -15.10
CA SER A 70 -11.02 -10.87 -15.61
C SER A 70 -10.23 -9.57 -15.36
N TRP A 71 -8.92 -9.60 -15.61
CA TRP A 71 -8.07 -8.41 -15.52
C TRP A 71 -8.55 -7.29 -16.46
N ASP A 72 -9.10 -7.63 -17.64
CA ASP A 72 -9.59 -6.65 -18.61
C ASP A 72 -10.94 -6.05 -18.22
N ASP A 73 -11.85 -6.82 -17.60
CA ASP A 73 -13.07 -6.28 -17.00
C ASP A 73 -12.73 -5.18 -15.98
N ILE A 74 -11.78 -5.47 -15.08
CA ILE A 74 -11.32 -4.54 -14.05
C ILE A 74 -10.67 -3.31 -14.70
N TYR A 75 -9.84 -3.50 -15.73
CA TYR A 75 -9.21 -2.41 -16.47
C TYR A 75 -10.24 -1.45 -17.06
N PHE A 76 -11.23 -1.96 -17.79
CA PHE A 76 -12.25 -1.13 -18.42
C PHE A 76 -13.18 -0.46 -17.39
N ASP A 77 -13.47 -1.12 -16.27
CA ASP A 77 -14.21 -0.53 -15.15
C ASP A 77 -13.49 0.68 -14.54
N ILE A 78 -12.16 0.59 -14.36
CA ILE A 78 -11.32 1.71 -13.89
C ILE A 78 -11.30 2.83 -14.93
N LYS A 79 -11.08 2.46 -16.20
CA LYS A 79 -10.92 3.40 -17.32
C LYS A 79 -12.15 4.29 -17.50
N LYS A 80 -13.36 3.72 -17.37
CA LYS A 80 -14.63 4.46 -17.47
C LYS A 80 -14.78 5.58 -16.43
N LYS A 81 -14.08 5.49 -15.30
CA LYS A 81 -14.18 6.45 -14.19
C LYS A 81 -13.07 7.51 -14.20
N LEU A 82 -12.11 7.40 -15.13
CA LEU A 82 -11.00 8.35 -15.24
C LEU A 82 -11.47 9.75 -15.59
N GLN A 83 -10.81 10.74 -15.02
CA GLN A 83 -10.99 12.16 -15.33
C GLN A 83 -10.03 12.53 -16.47
N ALA A 84 -10.55 12.75 -17.68
CA ALA A 84 -9.72 12.90 -18.90
C ALA A 84 -8.66 14.02 -18.78
N ASP A 85 -9.03 15.18 -18.26
CA ASP A 85 -8.17 16.38 -18.21
C ASP A 85 -7.40 16.53 -16.89
N LYS A 86 -7.36 15.48 -16.06
CA LYS A 86 -6.73 15.53 -14.74
C LYS A 86 -5.89 14.28 -14.50
N ARG A 87 -4.89 14.41 -13.64
CA ARG A 87 -4.15 13.27 -13.12
C ARG A 87 -5.08 12.38 -12.27
N ASN A 88 -5.06 11.09 -12.53
CA ASN A 88 -5.82 10.07 -11.82
C ASN A 88 -4.86 9.15 -11.06
N TYR A 89 -5.14 8.91 -9.79
CA TYR A 89 -4.32 8.07 -8.91
C TYR A 89 -5.07 6.77 -8.66
N ILE A 90 -4.49 5.67 -9.12
CA ILE A 90 -5.12 4.34 -9.06
C ILE A 90 -4.32 3.49 -8.07
N PHE A 91 -5.01 3.06 -7.02
CA PHE A 91 -4.48 2.22 -5.97
C PHE A 91 -5.05 0.82 -6.09
N LEU A 92 -4.18 -0.17 -6.25
CA LEU A 92 -4.53 -1.58 -6.38
C LEU A 92 -3.87 -2.37 -5.23
N ASP A 93 -4.67 -2.81 -4.28
CA ASP A 93 -4.20 -3.52 -3.10
C ASP A 93 -4.30 -5.03 -3.31
N GLU A 94 -3.23 -5.76 -2.96
CA GLU A 94 -3.09 -7.21 -3.11
C GLU A 94 -3.30 -7.70 -4.56
N VAL A 95 -2.60 -7.07 -5.52
CA VAL A 95 -2.75 -7.34 -6.97
C VAL A 95 -2.51 -8.80 -7.37
N GLN A 96 -1.74 -9.56 -6.59
CA GLN A 96 -1.47 -10.96 -6.88
C GLN A 96 -2.72 -11.85 -6.78
N ASN A 97 -3.83 -11.35 -6.21
CA ASN A 97 -5.10 -12.06 -6.21
C ASN A 97 -5.80 -12.01 -7.59
N ILE A 98 -5.32 -11.17 -8.51
CA ILE A 98 -5.83 -11.06 -9.87
C ILE A 98 -4.94 -11.88 -10.82
N PRO A 99 -5.48 -12.91 -11.49
CA PRO A 99 -4.75 -13.60 -12.55
C PRO A 99 -4.37 -12.63 -13.67
N SER A 100 -3.11 -12.68 -14.13
CA SER A 100 -2.55 -11.76 -15.12
C SER A 100 -2.64 -10.27 -14.76
N PHE A 101 -2.48 -9.94 -13.47
CA PHE A 101 -2.51 -8.56 -13.00
C PHE A 101 -1.49 -7.66 -13.70
N GLU A 102 -0.37 -8.19 -14.20
CA GLU A 102 0.64 -7.44 -14.93
C GLU A 102 0.04 -6.73 -16.15
N LYS A 103 -0.89 -7.37 -16.86
CA LYS A 103 -1.59 -6.76 -18.02
C LYS A 103 -2.50 -5.61 -17.61
N LEU A 104 -3.18 -5.75 -16.46
CA LEU A 104 -4.00 -4.70 -15.87
C LEU A 104 -3.11 -3.50 -15.48
N VAL A 105 -2.02 -3.74 -14.77
CA VAL A 105 -1.09 -2.70 -14.31
C VAL A 105 -0.43 -2.00 -15.49
N ASP A 106 0.07 -2.75 -16.48
CA ASP A 106 0.69 -2.21 -17.68
C ASP A 106 -0.30 -1.38 -18.51
N GLY A 107 -1.53 -1.87 -18.67
CA GLY A 107 -2.58 -1.14 -19.37
C GLY A 107 -2.92 0.18 -18.69
N LEU A 108 -2.97 0.20 -17.36
CA LEU A 108 -3.19 1.43 -16.57
C LEU A 108 -2.00 2.38 -16.67
N PHE A 109 -0.78 1.86 -16.55
CA PHE A 109 0.44 2.64 -16.66
C PHE A 109 0.57 3.31 -18.04
N ALA A 110 0.25 2.60 -19.12
CA ALA A 110 0.24 3.14 -20.48
C ALA A 110 -0.92 4.14 -20.74
N THR A 111 -1.89 4.25 -19.83
CA THR A 111 -3.03 5.16 -19.98
C THR A 111 -2.63 6.59 -19.59
N LYS A 112 -2.90 7.56 -20.48
CA LYS A 112 -2.59 8.97 -20.22
C LYS A 112 -3.21 9.47 -18.92
N ASN A 113 -2.49 10.35 -18.23
CA ASN A 113 -2.91 10.98 -16.98
C ASN A 113 -3.23 9.99 -15.85
N VAL A 114 -2.65 8.78 -15.87
CA VAL A 114 -2.78 7.79 -14.78
C VAL A 114 -1.47 7.68 -14.02
N ASP A 115 -1.56 7.60 -12.70
CA ASP A 115 -0.48 7.33 -11.77
C ASP A 115 -0.84 6.08 -10.95
N VAL A 116 0.00 5.04 -11.01
CA VAL A 116 -0.36 3.69 -10.54
C VAL A 116 0.44 3.31 -9.30
N TYR A 117 -0.28 2.85 -8.28
CA TYR A 117 0.25 2.38 -7.01
C TYR A 117 -0.30 0.99 -6.75
N ILE A 118 0.57 0.03 -6.51
CA ILE A 118 0.17 -1.36 -6.24
C ILE A 118 0.76 -1.83 -4.92
N THR A 119 0.08 -2.78 -4.27
CA THR A 119 0.66 -3.54 -3.17
C THR A 119 0.61 -5.03 -3.44
N GLY A 120 1.38 -5.76 -2.64
CA GLY A 120 0.99 -7.09 -2.25
C GLY A 120 1.97 -7.75 -1.29
N SER A 121 1.53 -8.84 -0.71
CA SER A 121 2.13 -9.44 0.48
C SER A 121 3.00 -10.67 0.22
N ASN A 122 3.08 -11.15 -1.04
CA ASN A 122 3.81 -12.35 -1.39
C ASN A 122 5.28 -12.04 -1.73
N ALA A 123 6.18 -12.99 -1.46
CA ALA A 123 7.57 -12.99 -1.91
C ALA A 123 7.70 -12.78 -3.43
N PHE A 124 6.65 -13.12 -4.19
CA PHE A 124 6.57 -12.85 -5.63
C PHE A 124 6.74 -11.38 -6.00
N LEU A 125 6.18 -10.45 -5.22
CA LEU A 125 6.38 -9.00 -5.48
C LEU A 125 7.75 -8.49 -5.01
N LEU A 126 8.48 -9.31 -4.28
CA LEU A 126 9.87 -9.08 -3.87
C LEU A 126 10.86 -9.82 -4.79
N SER A 127 10.37 -10.56 -5.79
CA SER A 127 11.20 -11.42 -6.64
C SER A 127 11.74 -10.66 -7.85
N SER A 128 12.84 -11.15 -8.40
CA SER A 128 13.39 -10.69 -9.69
C SER A 128 12.41 -10.87 -10.86
N GLU A 129 11.36 -11.68 -10.70
CA GLU A 129 10.32 -11.88 -11.70
C GLU A 129 9.45 -10.62 -11.85
N LEU A 130 9.17 -9.89 -10.76
CA LEU A 130 8.43 -8.63 -10.84
C LEU A 130 9.16 -7.59 -11.70
N ALA A 131 10.49 -7.51 -11.56
CA ALA A 131 11.30 -6.61 -12.36
C ALA A 131 11.22 -6.92 -13.85
N THR A 132 11.17 -8.21 -14.18
CA THR A 132 10.95 -8.68 -15.55
C THR A 132 9.53 -8.37 -16.03
N LEU A 133 8.52 -8.64 -15.21
CA LEU A 133 7.10 -8.45 -15.56
C LEU A 133 6.76 -6.98 -15.82
N LEU A 134 7.28 -6.06 -15.02
CA LEU A 134 7.05 -4.62 -15.18
C LEU A 134 8.12 -3.94 -16.06
N SER A 135 9.01 -4.72 -16.68
CA SER A 135 10.07 -4.24 -17.58
C SER A 135 10.95 -3.12 -16.97
N GLY A 136 11.20 -3.19 -15.66
CA GLY A 136 11.94 -2.15 -14.92
C GLY A 136 11.24 -0.80 -14.77
N ARG A 137 9.96 -0.66 -15.19
CA ARG A 137 9.18 0.59 -15.12
C ARG A 137 8.52 0.79 -13.76
N TYR A 138 9.21 0.41 -12.70
CA TYR A 138 8.67 0.48 -11.35
C TYR A 138 9.72 0.96 -10.35
N VAL A 139 9.21 1.49 -9.24
CA VAL A 139 10.01 1.74 -8.04
C VAL A 139 9.43 0.94 -6.90
N GLU A 140 10.30 0.19 -6.23
CA GLU A 140 9.93 -0.55 -5.03
C GLU A 140 10.03 0.34 -3.80
N ILE A 141 8.96 0.35 -3.00
CA ILE A 141 8.90 0.96 -1.69
C ILE A 141 8.66 -0.20 -0.71
N SER A 142 9.76 -0.85 -0.34
CA SER A 142 9.73 -1.96 0.62
C SER A 142 9.47 -1.42 2.01
N ILE A 143 8.36 -1.85 2.62
CA ILE A 143 7.97 -1.44 3.96
C ILE A 143 8.31 -2.52 4.98
N LEU A 144 8.88 -2.07 6.09
CA LEU A 144 9.17 -2.93 7.22
C LEU A 144 7.94 -3.09 8.14
N PRO A 145 7.87 -4.18 8.91
CA PRO A 145 6.93 -4.30 10.02
C PRO A 145 6.98 -3.09 10.94
N PHE A 146 5.89 -2.87 11.67
CA PHE A 146 5.83 -1.83 12.68
C PHE A 146 6.98 -2.02 13.66
N SER A 147 7.75 -0.97 13.94
CA SER A 147 8.84 -1.03 14.92
C SER A 147 8.30 -0.85 16.34
N PHE A 148 9.08 -1.29 17.33
CA PHE A 148 8.71 -1.10 18.73
C PHE A 148 8.54 0.37 19.10
N ASN A 149 9.36 1.27 18.54
CA ASN A 149 9.18 2.71 18.77
C ASN A 149 7.86 3.22 18.17
N GLU A 150 7.51 2.80 16.95
CA GLU A 150 6.21 3.15 16.34
C GLU A 150 5.03 2.62 17.18
N TYR A 151 5.20 1.46 17.82
CA TYR A 151 4.24 0.88 18.76
C TYR A 151 4.01 1.74 20.00
N LEU A 152 5.09 2.17 20.66
CA LEU A 152 5.00 3.05 21.81
C LEU A 152 4.30 4.36 21.46
N ILE A 153 4.66 4.96 20.31
CA ILE A 153 4.02 6.18 19.79
C ILE A 153 2.53 5.95 19.52
N ALA A 154 2.16 4.86 18.84
CA ALA A 154 0.77 4.55 18.51
C ALA A 154 -0.11 4.39 19.76
N ARG A 155 0.45 3.80 20.81
CA ARG A 155 -0.19 3.58 22.11
C ARG A 155 -0.15 4.80 23.03
N ASN A 156 0.45 5.91 22.58
CA ASN A 156 0.69 7.12 23.37
C ASN A 156 1.42 6.82 24.70
N ILE A 157 2.38 5.90 24.67
CA ILE A 157 3.22 5.59 25.82
C ILE A 157 4.24 6.70 26.05
N ASP A 158 4.26 7.25 27.26
CA ASP A 158 5.28 8.22 27.65
C ASP A 158 6.61 7.51 27.96
N THR A 159 7.52 7.55 26.99
CA THR A 159 8.87 6.97 27.11
C THR A 159 9.77 7.69 28.10
N ASN A 160 9.38 8.88 28.58
CA ASN A 160 10.12 9.60 29.63
C ASN A 160 9.80 9.08 31.03
N ASN A 161 8.77 8.23 31.18
CA ASN A 161 8.44 7.64 32.46
C ASN A 161 9.54 6.65 32.90
N LYS A 162 10.26 6.99 33.98
CA LYS A 162 11.35 6.17 34.54
C LYS A 162 10.91 4.81 35.06
N TYR A 163 9.61 4.63 35.35
CA TYR A 163 9.03 3.38 35.82
C TYR A 163 8.41 2.55 34.68
N LEU A 164 8.63 2.95 33.42
CA LEU A 164 8.08 2.24 32.28
C LEU A 164 8.72 0.84 32.16
N ASN A 165 7.88 -0.18 32.17
CA ASN A 165 8.33 -1.55 31.95
C ASN A 165 8.44 -1.85 30.44
N TYR A 166 9.63 -1.60 29.88
CA TYR A 166 9.90 -1.86 28.47
C TYR A 166 9.79 -3.34 28.10
N GLU A 167 10.06 -4.27 29.03
CA GLU A 167 9.99 -5.71 28.76
C GLU A 167 8.55 -6.16 28.53
N ALA A 168 7.62 -5.76 29.40
CA ALA A 168 6.21 -6.05 29.24
C ALA A 168 5.65 -5.44 27.93
N LEU A 169 5.99 -4.18 27.65
CA LEU A 169 5.56 -3.51 26.42
C LEU A 169 6.15 -4.15 25.16
N PHE A 170 7.40 -4.63 25.22
CA PHE A 170 8.01 -5.34 24.10
C PHE A 170 7.32 -6.69 23.87
N PHE A 171 6.93 -7.39 24.93
CA PHE A 171 6.15 -8.62 24.83
C PHE A 171 4.79 -8.37 24.18
N ASP A 172 4.06 -7.33 24.62
CA ASP A 172 2.81 -6.90 24.00
C ASP A 172 3.00 -6.53 22.53
N TYR A 173 4.03 -5.74 22.21
CA TYR A 173 4.41 -5.40 20.85
C TYR A 173 4.64 -6.65 19.99
N VAL A 174 5.38 -7.64 20.48
CA VAL A 174 5.66 -8.86 19.72
C VAL A 174 4.36 -9.61 19.41
N ASN A 175 3.49 -9.78 20.41
CA ASN A 175 2.22 -10.48 20.27
C ASN A 175 1.21 -9.75 19.39
N GLU A 176 1.20 -8.42 19.44
CA GLU A 176 0.21 -7.62 18.73
C GLU A 176 0.65 -7.26 17.30
N THR A 177 1.95 -7.12 17.04
CA THR A 177 2.46 -6.52 15.79
C THR A 177 3.33 -7.42 14.93
N SER A 178 4.07 -8.37 15.48
CA SER A 178 5.15 -9.02 14.74
C SER A 178 4.96 -10.54 14.62
N LEU A 179 4.79 -10.96 13.36
CA LEU A 179 4.89 -12.33 12.83
C LEU A 179 3.60 -13.16 12.90
N PRO A 180 3.33 -14.04 11.91
CA PRO A 180 2.11 -14.85 11.87
C PRO A 180 1.99 -15.56 13.21
N LYS A 181 0.89 -15.27 13.91
CA LYS A 181 0.49 -15.78 15.24
C LYS A 181 1.16 -17.15 15.49
N GLY A 182 2.32 -17.10 16.15
CA GLY A 182 3.01 -18.28 16.61
C GLY A 182 2.27 -18.77 17.84
N VAL A 183 1.35 -19.71 17.61
CA VAL A 183 0.70 -20.54 18.62
C VAL A 183 -0.43 -19.83 19.39
N GLU A 184 -1.66 -20.24 19.08
CA GLU A 184 -2.71 -20.34 20.10
C GLU A 184 -2.21 -21.23 21.23
N LEU A 185 -2.15 -20.68 22.44
CA LEU A 185 -2.36 -21.45 23.67
C LEU A 185 -3.60 -20.89 24.35
#